data_AF-A0A4V6TNG7-F1
#
_entry.id   AF-A0A4V6TNG7-F1
#
_cell.length_a   1.000
_cell.length_b   1.000
_cell.length_c   1.000
_cell.angle_alpha   90.00
_cell.angle_beta   90.00
_cell.angle_gamma   90.00
#
_symmetry.space_group_name_H-M   'P 1'
#
loop_
_entity.id
_entity.type
_entity.pdbx_description
1 polymer ?
#
loop_
_entity_poly.entity_id
_entity_poly.type
_entity_poly.pdbx_seq_one_letter_code
_entity_poly.pdbx_strand_id
1 'polypeptide(L)'
;MAEAVIATPHSPRYVRLAARTAPGYADDERLNWIAVLVIPRTETVSLDERILHPCGLLYAALFASLSSQPVKPGRVSVGALAQLSQLDSALAVHLEELRGHQLRQGIIAALETDIIELEESIQHSLHTLKQSQNDLGRIVQDSDKDKAQMRAAEESKIPHETLLEYAQKLAAFTHAPPSLTTNDSHAPQQPFNMPFPTESNMRRGILFAQGEEHTLTLEMGESREVEAEKVVHHPINSTAQEQQHM
;
A
#
# COMPACT_ATOMS: atom_id res chain seq x y z
N MET A 1 57.10 -27.98 30.09
CA MET A 1 56.01 -27.96 31.09
C MET A 1 54.71 -28.05 30.33
N ALA A 2 54.07 -29.20 30.45
CA ALA A 2 52.80 -29.51 29.81
C ALA A 2 51.68 -29.21 30.80
N GLU A 3 50.70 -28.41 30.38
CA GLU A 3 49.39 -28.37 31.03
C GLU A 3 48.32 -28.50 29.95
N ALA A 4 47.63 -29.63 30.00
CA ALA A 4 46.42 -29.94 29.29
C ALA A 4 45.24 -29.48 30.15
N VAL A 5 44.30 -28.72 29.57
CA VAL A 5 43.01 -28.46 30.20
C VAL A 5 41.90 -28.69 29.17
N ILE A 6 41.41 -29.94 29.21
CA ILE A 6 40.01 -30.38 29.22
C ILE A 6 39.05 -29.69 28.24
N ALA A 7 38.71 -30.45 27.20
CA ALA A 7 37.57 -30.25 26.33
C ALA A 7 36.24 -30.50 27.06
N THR A 8 35.26 -29.62 26.85
CA THR A 8 33.83 -29.90 27.09
C THR A 8 33.05 -29.68 25.79
N PRO A 9 32.23 -30.66 25.35
CA PRO A 9 31.43 -30.56 24.14
C PRO A 9 29.97 -30.21 24.50
N HIS A 10 29.39 -29.19 23.85
CA HIS A 10 27.99 -29.15 23.39
C HIS A 10 27.72 -27.80 22.73
N SER A 11 28.19 -27.66 21.50
CA SER A 11 27.69 -26.65 20.57
C SER A 11 26.46 -27.23 19.87
N PRO A 12 25.29 -26.57 19.90
CA PRO A 12 24.19 -26.98 19.05
C PRO A 12 24.63 -26.79 17.59
N ARG A 13 24.79 -27.92 16.90
CA ARG A 13 25.07 -28.00 15.47
C ARG A 13 24.02 -27.17 14.72
N TYR A 14 24.39 -25.98 14.29
CA TYR A 14 23.79 -25.35 13.12
C TYR A 14 23.99 -26.31 11.95
N VAL A 15 22.94 -27.02 11.56
CA VAL A 15 22.89 -27.69 10.27
C VAL A 15 22.77 -26.58 9.22
N ARG A 16 23.93 -26.07 8.80
CA ARG A 16 24.06 -25.24 7.61
C ARG A 16 23.85 -26.18 6.41
N LEU A 17 22.60 -26.35 5.98
CA LEU A 17 22.33 -26.86 4.64
C LEU A 17 22.79 -25.78 3.65
N ALA A 18 24.03 -25.91 3.20
CA ALA A 18 24.55 -25.14 2.10
C ALA A 18 23.74 -25.51 0.85
N ALA A 19 22.86 -24.61 0.42
CA ALA A 19 22.31 -24.61 -0.92
C ALA A 19 23.48 -24.48 -1.91
N ARG A 20 23.87 -25.60 -2.51
CA ARG A 20 24.79 -25.62 -3.65
C ARG A 20 23.95 -25.36 -4.90
N THR A 21 23.67 -24.08 -5.18
CA THR A 21 23.09 -23.68 -6.46
C THR A 21 24.18 -23.69 -7.53
N ALA A 22 24.04 -24.60 -8.50
CA ALA A 22 24.75 -24.52 -9.77
C ALA A 22 24.16 -23.36 -10.60
N PRO A 23 24.97 -22.62 -11.38
CA PRO A 23 24.45 -21.55 -12.22
C PRO A 23 24.05 -22.12 -13.58
N GLY A 24 22.80 -21.88 -13.99
CA GLY A 24 22.39 -21.92 -15.40
C GLY A 24 21.29 -22.91 -15.73
N TYR A 25 20.04 -22.47 -15.60
CA TYR A 25 18.89 -22.75 -16.49
C TYR A 25 17.68 -22.01 -15.87
N ALA A 26 17.30 -20.84 -16.37
CA ALA A 26 16.19 -20.65 -17.30
C ALA A 26 14.85 -21.21 -16.76
N ASP A 27 14.04 -20.29 -16.22
CA ASP A 27 12.58 -20.20 -16.32
C ASP A 27 11.77 -21.52 -16.39
N ASP A 28 11.16 -21.93 -15.26
CA ASP A 28 9.72 -22.30 -15.20
C ASP A 28 9.21 -22.82 -13.84
N GLU A 29 10.00 -22.90 -12.76
CA GLU A 29 9.53 -23.49 -11.49
C GLU A 29 9.26 -22.46 -10.38
N ARG A 30 8.40 -21.49 -10.66
CA ARG A 30 7.79 -20.67 -9.61
C ARG A 30 6.51 -21.36 -9.14
N LEU A 31 6.62 -22.30 -8.20
CA LEU A 31 5.59 -22.75 -7.23
C LEU A 31 5.89 -24.18 -6.77
N ASN A 32 7.00 -24.48 -6.09
CA ASN A 32 7.08 -25.78 -5.39
C ASN A 32 8.10 -25.95 -4.25
N TRP A 33 8.55 -24.88 -3.58
CA TRP A 33 9.48 -25.04 -2.45
C TRP A 33 8.90 -24.70 -1.08
N ILE A 34 7.59 -24.47 -0.97
CA ILE A 34 6.93 -24.57 0.34
C ILE A 34 6.76 -26.07 0.64
N ALA A 35 7.86 -26.73 0.97
CA ALA A 35 7.81 -27.91 1.80
C ALA A 35 7.27 -27.44 3.16
N VAL A 36 5.94 -27.33 3.25
CA VAL A 36 5.23 -27.27 4.52
C VAL A 36 5.69 -28.51 5.24
N LEU A 37 6.62 -28.34 6.18
CA LEU A 37 6.95 -29.35 7.15
C LEU A 37 5.69 -29.48 7.98
N VAL A 38 4.74 -30.27 7.50
CA VAL A 38 3.60 -30.76 8.26
C VAL A 38 4.25 -31.61 9.33
N ILE A 39 4.65 -30.98 10.42
CA ILE A 39 4.91 -31.67 11.67
C ILE A 39 3.60 -32.41 11.92
N PRO A 40 3.57 -33.76 11.83
CA PRO A 40 2.34 -34.46 12.14
C PRO A 40 1.96 -34.00 13.54
N ARG A 41 0.78 -33.38 13.68
CA ARG A 41 0.10 -33.32 14.97
C ARG A 41 0.08 -34.77 15.42
N THR A 42 1.01 -35.13 16.29
CA THR A 42 1.13 -36.49 16.80
C THR A 42 -0.25 -36.83 17.29
N GLU A 43 -0.84 -37.83 16.65
CA GLU A 43 -2.10 -38.42 17.03
C GLU A 43 -2.09 -38.48 18.56
N THR A 44 -3.03 -37.77 19.17
CA THR A 44 -3.30 -37.90 20.59
C THR A 44 -3.88 -39.29 20.76
N VAL A 45 -3.03 -40.33 20.66
CA VAL A 45 -3.33 -41.62 21.23
C VAL A 45 -3.57 -41.30 22.69
N SER A 46 -4.84 -41.27 23.04
CA SER A 46 -5.30 -40.58 24.23
C SER A 46 -4.54 -41.12 25.44
N LEU A 47 -3.91 -40.23 26.21
CA LEU A 47 -3.31 -40.57 27.50
C LEU A 47 -4.32 -41.33 28.39
N ASP A 48 -5.61 -41.07 28.17
CA ASP A 48 -6.74 -41.74 28.79
C ASP A 48 -6.74 -43.25 28.54
N GLU A 49 -6.47 -43.71 27.33
CA GLU A 49 -6.55 -45.13 26.99
C GLU A 49 -5.33 -45.93 27.48
N ARG A 50 -4.14 -45.30 27.50
CA ARG A 50 -2.90 -45.98 27.90
C ARG A 50 -2.60 -45.93 29.38
N ILE A 51 -2.98 -44.87 30.09
CA ILE A 51 -2.58 -44.64 31.48
C ILE A 51 -3.80 -44.64 32.41
N LEU A 52 -4.87 -43.94 32.04
CA LEU A 52 -6.01 -43.75 32.93
C LEU A 52 -6.81 -45.06 33.13
N HIS A 53 -6.97 -45.85 32.06
CA HIS A 53 -7.64 -47.16 32.12
C HIS A 53 -6.96 -48.18 33.05
N PRO A 54 -5.64 -48.48 32.94
CA PRO A 54 -4.98 -49.41 33.85
C PRO A 54 -4.91 -48.90 35.29
N CYS A 55 -4.79 -47.58 35.49
CA CYS A 55 -4.77 -46.99 36.83
C CYS A 55 -6.11 -47.17 37.55
N GLY A 56 -7.23 -46.97 36.84
CA GLY A 56 -8.58 -47.18 37.39
C GLY A 56 -8.85 -48.63 37.77
N LEU A 57 -8.40 -49.59 36.94
CA LEU A 57 -8.53 -51.01 37.23
C LEU A 57 -7.69 -51.44 38.45
N LEU A 58 -6.45 -50.93 38.57
CA LEU A 58 -5.59 -51.20 39.71
C LEU A 58 -6.15 -50.63 41.02
N TYR A 59 -6.65 -49.39 40.99
CA TYR A 59 -7.26 -48.76 42.15
C TYR A 59 -8.52 -49.49 42.60
N ALA A 60 -9.38 -49.88 41.66
CA ALA A 60 -10.57 -50.68 41.96
C ALA A 60 -10.22 -52.06 42.55
N ALA A 61 -9.18 -52.72 42.03
CA ALA A 61 -8.71 -54.00 42.55
C ALA A 61 -8.10 -53.89 43.96
N LEU A 62 -7.31 -52.85 44.22
CA LEU A 62 -6.77 -52.54 45.55
C LEU A 62 -7.88 -52.21 46.55
N PHE A 63 -8.83 -51.38 46.15
CA PHE A 63 -9.95 -51.01 46.99
C PHE A 63 -10.82 -52.23 47.33
N ALA A 64 -11.11 -53.10 46.37
CA ALA A 64 -11.83 -54.35 46.61
C ALA A 64 -11.05 -55.30 47.56
N SER A 65 -9.72 -55.36 47.44
CA SER A 65 -8.86 -56.18 48.30
C SER A 65 -8.79 -55.66 49.74
N LEU A 66 -8.81 -54.33 49.93
CA LEU A 66 -8.76 -53.66 51.23
C LEU A 66 -10.12 -53.63 51.95
N SER A 67 -11.22 -53.47 51.20
CA SER A 67 -12.58 -53.38 51.74
C SER A 67 -13.19 -54.74 52.12
N SER A 68 -12.70 -55.84 51.55
CA SER A 68 -13.23 -57.19 51.78
C SER A 68 -12.71 -57.87 53.07
N GLN A 69 -11.95 -57.16 53.92
CA GLN A 69 -11.31 -57.78 55.10
C GLN A 69 -11.96 -57.34 56.42
N PRO A 70 -12.75 -58.22 57.07
CA PRO A 70 -13.56 -57.80 58.23
C PRO A 70 -12.78 -57.65 59.55
N VAL A 71 -11.72 -58.42 59.85
CA VAL A 71 -11.04 -58.34 61.17
C VAL A 71 -9.60 -58.89 61.16
N LYS A 72 -8.62 -58.16 60.61
CA LYS A 72 -7.14 -58.22 60.87
C LYS A 72 -6.42 -57.40 59.79
N PRO A 73 -5.20 -56.85 60.02
CA PRO A 73 -4.50 -56.09 59.00
C PRO A 73 -4.22 -57.01 57.81
N GLY A 74 -4.93 -56.76 56.73
CA GLY A 74 -4.87 -57.55 55.53
C GLY A 74 -3.51 -57.48 54.87
N ARG A 75 -3.01 -58.64 54.44
CA ARG A 75 -1.79 -58.71 53.63
C ARG A 75 -2.11 -58.08 52.28
N VAL A 76 -1.71 -56.83 52.09
CA VAL A 76 -1.67 -56.20 50.77
C VAL A 76 -0.80 -57.08 49.88
N SER A 77 -1.29 -57.44 48.69
CA SER A 77 -0.51 -58.27 47.77
C SER A 77 0.72 -57.48 47.32
N VAL A 78 1.90 -58.04 47.57
CA VAL A 78 3.19 -57.44 47.18
C VAL A 78 3.24 -57.18 45.67
N GLY A 79 2.53 -58.00 44.88
CA GLY A 79 2.38 -57.79 43.43
C GLY A 79 1.60 -56.53 43.04
N ALA A 80 0.54 -56.16 43.77
CA ALA A 80 -0.21 -54.93 43.48
C ALA A 80 0.61 -53.67 43.80
N LEU A 81 1.42 -53.72 44.86
CA LEU A 81 2.36 -52.64 45.19
C LEU A 81 3.47 -52.50 44.15
N ALA A 82 4.00 -53.62 43.64
CA ALA A 82 4.98 -53.60 42.56
C ALA A 82 4.40 -52.98 41.27
N GLN A 83 3.17 -53.36 40.90
CA GLN A 83 2.46 -52.79 39.75
C GLN A 83 2.19 -51.28 39.92
N LEU A 84 1.81 -50.84 41.12
CA LEU A 84 1.63 -49.42 41.42
C LEU A 84 2.94 -48.64 41.28
N SER A 85 4.06 -49.18 41.79
CA SER A 85 5.38 -48.53 41.65
C SER A 85 5.84 -48.47 40.19
N GLN A 86 5.53 -49.50 39.40
CA GLN A 86 5.84 -49.52 37.97
C GLN A 86 5.02 -48.46 37.22
N LEU A 87 3.73 -48.34 37.54
CA LEU A 87 2.87 -47.31 36.97
C LEU A 87 3.36 -45.91 37.33
N ASP A 88 3.72 -45.68 38.59
CA ASP A 88 4.27 -44.39 39.05
C ASP A 88 5.55 -44.02 38.27
N SER A 89 6.46 -44.98 38.08
CA SER A 89 7.67 -44.75 37.27
C SER A 89 7.36 -44.45 35.81
N ALA A 90 6.37 -45.11 35.20
CA ALA A 90 5.96 -44.88 33.83
C ALA A 90 5.28 -43.51 33.66
N LEU A 91 4.45 -43.12 34.63
CA LEU A 91 3.80 -41.81 34.67
C LEU A 91 4.86 -40.70 34.79
N ALA A 92 5.86 -40.88 35.64
CA ALA A 92 6.95 -39.91 35.78
C ALA A 92 7.67 -39.65 34.45
N VAL A 93 7.99 -40.72 33.69
CA VAL A 93 8.60 -40.60 32.36
C VAL A 93 7.69 -39.84 31.39
N HIS A 94 6.41 -40.19 31.33
CA HIS A 94 5.47 -39.51 30.43
C HIS A 94 5.22 -38.05 30.79
N LEU A 95 5.25 -37.68 32.08
CA LEU A 95 5.16 -36.28 32.50
C LEU A 95 6.41 -35.49 32.09
N GLU A 96 7.58 -36.10 32.15
CA GLU A 96 8.82 -35.45 31.69
C GLU A 96 8.81 -35.25 30.16
N GLU A 97 8.36 -36.25 29.41
CA GLU A 97 8.14 -36.13 27.96
C GLU A 97 7.12 -35.03 27.64
N LEU A 98 5.98 -35.00 28.33
CA LEU A 98 4.94 -33.99 28.16
C LEU A 98 5.50 -32.59 28.43
N ARG A 99 6.28 -32.42 29.49
CA ARG A 99 6.97 -31.16 29.79
C ARG A 99 7.91 -30.76 28.66
N GLY A 100 8.67 -31.70 28.12
CA GLY A 100 9.54 -31.48 26.96
C GLY A 100 8.76 -31.09 25.70
N HIS A 101 7.56 -31.63 25.49
CA HIS A 101 6.67 -31.23 24.41
C HIS A 101 6.08 -29.84 24.62
N GLN A 102 5.64 -29.50 25.84
CA GLN A 102 5.12 -28.17 26.15
C GLN A 102 6.15 -27.07 25.93
N LEU A 103 7.41 -27.30 26.34
CA LEU A 103 8.50 -26.35 26.09
C LEU A 103 8.74 -26.16 24.58
N ARG A 104 8.81 -27.26 23.82
CA ARG A 104 8.97 -27.19 22.35
C ARG A 104 7.80 -26.48 21.68
N GLN A 105 6.57 -26.73 22.15
CA GLN A 105 5.38 -26.05 21.62
C GLN A 105 5.40 -24.54 21.92
N GLY A 106 5.90 -24.13 23.09
CA GLY A 106 6.08 -22.72 23.42
C GLY A 106 7.10 -22.05 22.48
N ILE A 107 8.19 -22.74 22.15
CA ILE A 107 9.18 -22.24 21.18
C ILE A 107 8.57 -22.15 19.78
N ILE A 108 7.82 -23.17 19.35
CA ILE A 108 7.15 -23.16 18.04
C ILE A 108 6.19 -21.96 17.95
N ALA A 109 5.36 -21.74 18.98
CA ALA A 109 4.43 -20.62 19.01
C ALA A 109 5.15 -19.26 18.94
N ALA A 110 6.29 -19.12 19.62
CA ALA A 110 7.11 -17.90 19.54
C ALA A 110 7.71 -17.70 18.14
N LEU A 111 8.20 -18.77 17.51
CA LEU A 111 8.72 -18.70 16.13
C LEU A 111 7.60 -18.38 15.12
N GLU A 112 6.38 -18.90 15.34
CA GLU A 112 5.22 -18.57 14.53
C GLU A 112 4.88 -17.07 14.62
N THR A 113 4.91 -16.49 15.82
CA THR A 113 4.69 -15.04 15.98
C THR A 113 5.79 -14.23 15.28
N ASP A 114 7.06 -14.63 15.41
CA ASP A 114 8.18 -13.96 14.76
C ASP A 114 8.07 -13.99 13.22
N ILE A 115 7.59 -15.11 12.66
CA ILE A 115 7.37 -15.25 11.21
C ILE A 115 6.26 -14.28 10.76
N ILE A 116 5.15 -14.23 11.50
CA ILE A 116 4.03 -13.34 11.16
C ILE A 116 4.49 -11.87 11.20
N GLU A 117 5.21 -11.46 12.25
CA GLU A 117 5.76 -10.10 12.35
C GLU A 117 6.72 -9.76 11.20
N LEU A 118 7.57 -10.71 10.80
CA LEU A 118 8.49 -10.52 9.70
C LEU A 118 7.76 -10.40 8.35
N GLU A 119 6.73 -11.22 8.12
CA GLU A 119 5.88 -11.13 6.94
C GLU A 119 5.17 -9.78 6.84
N GLU A 120 4.61 -9.29 7.94
CA GLU A 120 4.00 -7.95 8.01
C GLU A 120 5.03 -6.85 7.68
N SER A 121 6.25 -6.94 8.22
CA SER A 121 7.34 -6.00 7.93
C SER A 121 7.73 -5.98 6.44
N ILE A 122 7.81 -7.16 5.81
CA ILE A 122 8.11 -7.29 4.38
C ILE A 122 6.97 -6.69 3.55
N GLN A 123 5.72 -7.00 3.87
CA GLN A 123 4.56 -6.47 3.17
C GLN A 123 4.51 -4.94 3.28
N HIS A 124 4.77 -4.39 4.47
CA HIS A 124 4.86 -2.95 4.68
C HIS A 124 5.94 -2.31 3.79
N SER A 125 7.14 -2.88 3.80
CA SER A 125 8.28 -2.39 3.00
C SER A 125 7.99 -2.43 1.49
N LEU A 126 7.36 -3.49 1.00
CA LEU A 126 6.94 -3.62 -0.39
C LEU A 126 5.86 -2.59 -0.76
N HIS A 127 4.91 -2.33 0.15
CA HIS A 127 3.88 -1.32 -0.06
C HIS A 127 4.49 0.08 -0.17
N THR A 128 5.39 0.44 0.76
CA THR A 128 6.12 1.72 0.72
C THR A 128 6.94 1.85 -0.55
N LEU A 129 7.64 0.79 -0.98
CA LEU A 129 8.40 0.82 -2.22
C LEU A 129 7.50 1.06 -3.44
N LYS A 130 6.38 0.34 -3.54
CA LYS A 130 5.41 0.51 -4.63
C LYS A 130 4.81 1.92 -4.64
N GLN A 131 4.51 2.48 -3.46
CA GLN A 131 4.05 3.86 -3.35
C GLN A 131 5.11 4.84 -3.86
N SER A 132 6.36 4.71 -3.41
CA SER A 132 7.46 5.58 -3.85
C SER A 132 7.73 5.47 -5.36
N GLN A 133 7.59 4.28 -5.94
CA GLN A 133 7.71 4.05 -7.38
C GLN A 133 6.61 4.79 -8.15
N ASN A 134 5.36 4.70 -7.68
CA ASN A 134 4.24 5.40 -8.29
C ASN A 134 4.40 6.92 -8.18
N ASP A 135 4.84 7.42 -7.03
CA ASP A 135 5.07 8.84 -6.80
C ASP A 135 6.19 9.37 -7.70
N LEU A 136 7.29 8.61 -7.84
CA LEU A 136 8.36 8.97 -8.77
C LEU A 136 7.87 8.93 -10.23
N GLY A 137 7.05 7.94 -10.60
CA GLY A 137 6.43 7.87 -11.92
C GLY A 137 5.57 9.09 -12.24
N ARG A 138 4.81 9.58 -11.26
CA ARG A 138 4.03 10.83 -11.39
C ARG A 138 4.93 12.04 -11.55
N ILE A 139 5.96 12.19 -10.72
CA ILE A 139 6.91 13.31 -10.79
C ILE A 139 7.59 13.36 -12.15
N VAL A 140 8.00 12.22 -12.71
CA VAL A 140 8.61 12.15 -14.04
C VAL A 140 7.62 12.58 -15.12
N GLN A 141 6.38 12.09 -15.08
CA GLN A 141 5.34 12.49 -16.04
C GLN A 141 5.05 13.99 -15.98
N ASP A 142 4.96 14.55 -14.77
CA ASP A 142 4.72 15.98 -14.59
C ASP A 142 5.93 16.81 -15.04
N SER A 143 7.15 16.35 -14.75
CA SER A 143 8.37 16.99 -15.24
C SER A 143 8.44 17.02 -16.77
N ASP A 144 7.95 15.99 -17.46
CA ASP A 144 7.93 15.96 -18.92
C ASP A 144 6.86 16.90 -19.50
N LYS A 145 5.71 17.04 -18.83
CA LYS A 145 4.71 18.07 -19.17
C LYS A 145 5.28 19.47 -18.98
N ASP A 146 5.95 19.71 -17.86
CA ASP A 146 6.57 21.01 -17.55
C ASP A 146 7.63 21.37 -18.59
N LYS A 147 8.49 20.42 -18.97
CA LYS A 147 9.46 20.62 -20.07
C LYS A 147 8.77 20.94 -21.39
N ALA A 148 7.67 20.28 -21.71
CA ALA A 148 6.93 20.57 -22.94
C ALA A 148 6.32 21.98 -22.92
N GLN A 149 5.76 22.40 -21.79
CA GLN A 149 5.24 23.76 -21.60
C GLN A 149 6.36 24.81 -21.65
N MET A 150 7.51 24.55 -21.04
CA MET A 150 8.68 25.43 -21.09
C MET A 150 9.17 25.61 -22.54
N ARG A 151 9.28 24.51 -23.31
CA ARG A 151 9.65 24.59 -24.73
C ARG A 151 8.64 25.38 -25.55
N ALA A 152 7.34 25.14 -25.33
CA ALA A 152 6.29 25.90 -26.00
C ALA A 152 6.35 27.40 -25.64
N ALA A 153 6.67 27.74 -24.39
CA ALA A 153 6.87 29.13 -23.96
C ALA A 153 8.13 29.76 -24.57
N GLU A 154 9.21 28.99 -24.75
CA GLU A 154 10.42 29.43 -25.43
C GLU A 154 10.20 29.65 -26.93
N GLU A 155 9.44 28.77 -27.59
CA GLU A 155 9.07 28.92 -29.01
C GLU A 155 8.12 30.09 -29.24
N SER A 156 7.18 30.33 -28.32
CA SER A 156 6.24 31.47 -28.36
C SER A 156 6.80 32.74 -27.71
N LYS A 157 8.12 32.84 -27.54
CA LYS A 157 8.75 33.99 -26.89
C LYS A 157 8.47 35.28 -27.66
N ILE A 158 7.62 36.12 -27.07
CA ILE A 158 7.28 37.44 -27.58
C ILE A 158 8.51 38.35 -27.41
N PRO A 159 8.95 39.09 -28.45
CA PRO A 159 10.06 40.01 -28.33
C PRO A 159 9.73 41.12 -27.31
N HIS A 160 10.73 41.49 -26.51
CA HIS A 160 10.53 42.45 -25.41
C HIS A 160 10.02 43.81 -25.91
N GLU A 161 10.44 44.24 -27.10
CA GLU A 161 10.02 45.50 -27.71
C GLU A 161 8.51 45.55 -27.96
N THR A 162 7.93 44.49 -28.54
CA THR A 162 6.48 44.45 -28.82
C THR A 162 5.67 44.38 -27.52
N LEU A 163 6.21 43.71 -26.50
CA LEU A 163 5.59 43.62 -25.18
C LEU A 163 5.59 44.99 -24.48
N LEU A 164 6.71 45.74 -24.57
CA LEU A 164 6.82 47.10 -24.03
C LEU A 164 5.86 48.06 -24.74
N GLU A 165 5.82 48.03 -26.07
CA GLU A 165 4.89 48.86 -26.86
C GLU A 165 3.43 48.55 -26.51
N TYR A 166 3.09 47.28 -26.39
CA TYR A 166 1.73 46.87 -26.03
C TYR A 166 1.38 47.27 -24.59
N ALA A 167 2.31 47.09 -23.65
CA ALA A 167 2.14 47.52 -22.27
C ALA A 167 1.96 49.04 -22.16
N GLN A 168 2.71 49.84 -22.93
CA GLN A 168 2.56 51.29 -22.97
C GLN A 168 1.19 51.71 -23.55
N LYS A 169 0.69 50.99 -24.57
CA LYS A 169 -0.67 51.19 -25.10
C LYS A 169 -1.74 50.84 -24.08
N LEU A 170 -1.59 49.72 -23.36
CA LEU A 170 -2.52 49.32 -22.31
C LEU A 170 -2.51 50.28 -21.12
N ALA A 171 -1.35 50.82 -20.75
CA ALA A 171 -1.22 51.73 -19.62
C ALA A 171 -2.18 52.93 -19.73
N ALA A 172 -2.41 53.47 -20.93
CA ALA A 172 -3.35 54.56 -21.14
C ALA A 172 -4.83 54.22 -20.81
N PHE A 173 -5.20 52.93 -20.76
CA PHE A 173 -6.55 52.45 -20.46
C PHE A 173 -6.67 51.77 -19.09
N THR A 174 -5.55 51.35 -18.50
CA THR A 174 -5.51 50.64 -17.21
C THR A 174 -4.97 51.49 -16.06
N HIS A 175 -4.39 52.66 -16.34
CA HIS A 175 -3.95 53.56 -15.28
C HIS A 175 -5.16 54.10 -14.52
N ALA A 176 -5.13 53.97 -13.20
CA ALA A 176 -6.11 54.62 -12.34
C ALA A 176 -6.00 56.15 -12.55
N PRO A 177 -7.13 56.89 -12.57
CA PRO A 177 -7.09 58.34 -12.71
C PRO A 177 -6.20 58.92 -11.61
N PRO A 178 -5.26 59.83 -11.94
CA PRO A 178 -4.42 60.45 -10.93
C PRO A 178 -5.35 61.13 -9.91
N SER A 179 -5.31 60.62 -8.68
CA SER A 179 -5.98 61.25 -7.54
C SER A 179 -5.56 62.71 -7.52
N LEU A 180 -6.51 63.61 -7.30
CA LEU A 180 -6.34 65.07 -7.29
C LEU A 180 -5.52 65.56 -6.08
N THR A 181 -4.60 64.73 -5.57
CA THR A 181 -3.80 65.00 -4.38
C THR A 181 -2.31 64.90 -4.71
N THR A 182 -1.64 66.02 -4.38
CA THR A 182 -0.20 66.28 -4.28
C THR A 182 0.57 66.65 -5.56
N ASN A 183 0.60 67.98 -5.80
CA ASN A 183 1.78 68.83 -6.03
C ASN A 183 2.81 68.55 -7.13
N ASP A 184 2.65 67.56 -7.99
CA ASP A 184 3.58 67.38 -9.11
C ASP A 184 3.07 68.05 -10.39
N SER A 185 3.44 69.34 -10.56
CA SER A 185 3.19 70.18 -11.73
C SER A 185 3.85 69.68 -13.04
N HIS A 186 4.49 68.51 -13.01
CA HIS A 186 5.30 67.95 -14.11
C HIS A 186 4.84 66.58 -14.61
N ALA A 187 3.75 66.01 -14.07
CA ALA A 187 3.17 64.80 -14.65
C ALA A 187 2.48 65.17 -15.99
N PRO A 188 2.86 64.57 -17.13
CA PRO A 188 2.15 64.81 -18.38
C PRO A 188 0.69 64.37 -18.17
N GLN A 189 -0.24 65.33 -18.27
CA GLN A 189 -1.66 65.06 -18.19
C GLN A 189 -2.05 64.14 -19.35
N GLN A 190 -2.04 62.84 -19.11
CA GLN A 190 -2.47 61.88 -20.12
C GLN A 190 -3.99 61.90 -20.19
N PRO A 191 -4.57 61.95 -21.40
CA PRO A 191 -6.01 61.90 -21.56
C PRO A 191 -6.54 60.59 -20.97
N PHE A 192 -7.47 60.71 -20.02
CA PHE A 192 -8.10 59.55 -19.39
C PHE A 192 -8.99 58.83 -20.41
N ASN A 193 -8.58 57.64 -20.82
CA ASN A 193 -9.39 56.80 -21.67
C ASN A 193 -10.25 55.88 -20.81
N MET A 194 -11.55 55.84 -21.10
CA MET A 194 -12.47 54.93 -20.43
C MET A 194 -12.04 53.48 -20.67
N PRO A 195 -12.17 52.59 -19.67
CA PRO A 195 -11.70 51.20 -19.76
C PRO A 195 -12.51 50.34 -20.75
N PHE A 196 -13.62 50.86 -21.26
CA PHE A 196 -14.45 50.25 -22.29
C PHE A 196 -14.70 51.23 -23.44
N PRO A 197 -14.99 50.76 -24.66
CA PRO A 197 -15.31 51.61 -25.79
C PRO A 197 -16.57 52.44 -25.50
N THR A 198 -16.48 53.76 -25.57
CA THR A 198 -17.65 54.64 -25.41
C THR A 198 -18.56 54.59 -26.64
N GLU A 199 -19.87 54.82 -26.45
CA GLU A 199 -20.88 54.87 -27.52
C GLU A 199 -20.48 55.75 -28.70
N SER A 200 -19.89 56.93 -28.43
CA SER A 200 -19.41 57.84 -29.49
C SER A 200 -18.25 57.25 -30.31
N ASN A 201 -17.39 56.43 -29.70
CA ASN A 201 -16.31 55.74 -30.41
C ASN A 201 -16.83 54.53 -31.18
N MET A 202 -17.85 53.84 -30.66
CA MET A 202 -18.53 52.77 -31.39
C MET A 202 -19.25 53.28 -32.64
N ARG A 203 -19.98 54.39 -32.52
CA ARG A 203 -20.66 55.05 -33.66
C ARG A 203 -19.71 55.62 -34.72
N ARG A 204 -18.53 56.08 -34.30
CA ARG A 204 -17.48 56.55 -35.22
C ARG A 204 -16.63 55.42 -35.78
N GLY A 205 -16.83 54.18 -35.31
CA GLY A 205 -16.09 53.02 -35.77
C GLY A 205 -16.41 52.68 -37.23
N ILE A 206 -15.41 52.13 -37.92
CA ILE A 206 -15.52 51.69 -39.32
C ILE A 206 -16.68 50.71 -39.51
N LEU A 207 -16.95 49.88 -38.50
CA LEU A 207 -18.04 48.89 -38.53
C LEU A 207 -19.43 49.54 -38.54
N PHE A 208 -19.60 50.70 -37.88
CA PHE A 208 -20.84 51.48 -37.94
C PHE A 208 -20.96 52.23 -39.27
N ALA A 209 -19.85 52.81 -39.75
CA ALA A 209 -19.80 53.51 -41.05
C ALA A 209 -20.05 52.57 -42.25
N GLN A 210 -19.57 51.32 -42.19
CA GLN A 210 -19.85 50.30 -43.20
C GLN A 210 -21.26 49.71 -43.07
N GLY A 211 -21.82 49.70 -41.86
CA GLY A 211 -23.23 49.36 -41.62
C GLY A 211 -24.18 50.35 -42.28
N GLU A 212 -23.90 51.67 -42.23
CA GLU A 212 -24.75 52.67 -42.87
C GLU A 212 -24.79 52.58 -44.42
N GLU A 213 -23.70 52.16 -45.07
CA GLU A 213 -23.63 51.99 -46.54
C GLU A 213 -24.38 50.73 -47.03
N HIS A 214 -24.47 49.67 -46.21
CA HIS A 214 -25.11 48.41 -46.62
C HIS A 214 -26.49 48.14 -45.96
N THR A 215 -26.95 48.97 -45.03
CA THR A 215 -28.28 48.80 -44.39
C THR A 215 -29.06 50.10 -44.27
N LEU A 216 -29.44 50.69 -45.41
CA LEU A 216 -30.62 51.56 -45.50
C LEU A 216 -31.57 51.16 -46.65
N THR A 217 -31.66 49.85 -46.92
CA THR A 217 -32.83 49.20 -47.54
C THR A 217 -33.25 47.97 -46.73
N LEU A 218 -33.17 48.05 -45.40
CA LEU A 218 -33.92 47.16 -44.52
C LEU A 218 -34.80 48.06 -43.66
N GLU A 219 -36.09 47.98 -43.93
CA GLU A 219 -37.15 48.63 -43.16
C GLU A 219 -36.97 48.29 -41.67
N MET A 220 -37.11 49.30 -40.81
CA MET A 220 -37.24 49.09 -39.36
C MET A 220 -38.42 48.15 -39.12
N GLY A 221 -38.14 46.86 -38.84
CA GLY A 221 -39.17 45.91 -38.43
C GLY A 221 -38.96 44.45 -38.79
N GLU A 222 -37.94 44.06 -39.55
CA GLU A 222 -37.76 42.65 -39.88
C GLU A 222 -36.78 41.96 -38.91
N SER A 223 -37.36 41.32 -37.88
CA SER A 223 -36.67 40.32 -37.06
C SER A 223 -36.32 39.11 -37.93
N ARG A 224 -35.12 39.11 -38.51
CA ARG A 224 -34.60 37.92 -39.17
C ARG A 224 -34.18 36.93 -38.09
N GLU A 225 -35.00 35.90 -37.87
CA GLU A 225 -34.58 34.73 -37.10
C GLU A 225 -33.32 34.17 -37.75
N VAL A 226 -32.22 34.20 -36.99
CA VAL A 226 -31.03 33.46 -37.35
C VAL A 226 -31.35 32.01 -37.04
N GLU A 227 -31.71 31.23 -38.06
CA GLU A 227 -31.71 29.78 -37.97
C GLU A 227 -30.37 29.35 -37.40
N ALA A 228 -30.43 28.60 -36.29
CA ALA A 228 -29.26 28.10 -35.60
C ALA A 228 -28.39 27.30 -36.57
N GLU A 229 -27.36 27.96 -37.09
CA GLU A 229 -26.32 27.33 -37.87
C GLU A 229 -25.73 26.23 -37.00
N LYS A 230 -25.89 25.01 -37.50
CA LYS A 230 -25.52 23.75 -36.89
C LYS A 230 -24.09 23.87 -36.36
N VAL A 231 -23.96 23.96 -35.03
CA VAL A 231 -22.67 23.82 -34.34
C VAL A 231 -22.09 22.49 -34.79
N VAL A 232 -21.11 22.55 -35.70
CA VAL A 232 -20.22 21.42 -35.99
C VAL A 232 -19.35 21.28 -34.75
N HIS A 233 -19.89 20.61 -33.73
CA HIS A 233 -19.09 20.01 -32.68
C HIS A 233 -18.05 19.14 -33.38
N HIS A 234 -16.79 19.59 -33.34
CA HIS A 234 -15.68 18.67 -33.52
C HIS A 234 -15.64 17.81 -32.27
N PRO A 235 -15.95 16.49 -32.35
CA PRO A 235 -15.77 15.62 -31.21
C PRO A 235 -14.27 15.47 -30.98
N ILE A 236 -13.77 15.99 -29.85
CA ILE A 236 -12.54 15.43 -29.25
C ILE A 236 -12.97 14.07 -28.74
N ASN A 237 -12.72 13.04 -29.55
CA ASN A 237 -12.99 11.65 -29.25
C ASN A 237 -12.27 11.24 -27.97
N SER A 238 -13.07 10.91 -26.95
CA SER A 238 -12.77 9.85 -26.00
C SER A 238 -13.68 8.67 -26.29
N THR A 239 -13.14 7.65 -26.95
CA THR A 239 -13.52 6.22 -26.86
C THR A 239 -12.23 5.46 -27.16
N ALA A 240 -11.60 4.67 -26.30
CA ALA A 240 -12.10 3.62 -25.40
C ALA A 240 -13.07 2.65 -26.10
N GLN A 241 -12.48 1.50 -26.47
CA GLN A 241 -13.08 0.18 -26.77
C GLN A 241 -13.69 0.06 -28.19
N GLU A 242 -13.43 -0.98 -29.00
CA GLU A 242 -13.45 -2.41 -28.67
C GLU A 242 -13.01 -3.28 -29.89
N GLN A 243 -12.14 -4.27 -29.68
CA GLN A 243 -12.13 -5.54 -30.43
C GLN A 243 -11.97 -6.64 -29.37
N GLN A 244 -13.09 -7.19 -28.89
CA GLN A 244 -13.58 -8.53 -29.25
C GLN A 244 -12.61 -9.65 -28.94
N HIS A 245 -12.79 -10.34 -27.81
CA HIS A 245 -13.04 -11.79 -27.78
C HIS A 245 -13.20 -12.31 -26.34
N MET A 246 -14.30 -13.05 -26.13
CA MET A 246 -14.55 -14.11 -25.13
C MET A 246 -14.73 -13.70 -23.67
#